data_AF-A0A1F9UGD8-F1
#
_entry.id   AF-A0A1F9UGD8-F1
#
_cell.length_a   1.000
_cell.length_b   1.000
_cell.length_c   1.000
_cell.angle_alpha   90.00
_cell.angle_beta   90.00
_cell.angle_gamma   90.00
#
_symmetry.space_group_name_H-M   'P 1'
#
loop_
_entity.id
_entity.type
_entity.pdbx_description
1 polymer ?
#
loop_
_entity_poly.entity_id
_entity_poly.type
_entity_poly.pdbx_seq_one_letter_code
_entity_poly.pdbx_strand_id
1 'polypeptide(L)'
;MKYLELIDRHGYAQNTLKALDPRDINHSDVELAFLAYYPLLKYENDPAPAAVYKESLRRTWSIVRPEKNPWWDFTVCAFIPEDCDASGSIRALSDIPAEQVNRKGTGLQRWNGDPYRPAEGNGEIEGDGVVFLLPYWMGRYHGFIH
;
A
#
# COMPACT_ATOMS: atom_id res chain seq x y z
N MET A 1 -24.84 -12.52 9.61
CA MET A 1 -24.10 -11.25 9.44
C MET A 1 -24.18 -10.84 7.99
N LYS A 2 -24.46 -9.56 7.70
CA LYS A 2 -24.60 -9.03 6.33
C LYS A 2 -23.34 -9.21 5.47
N TYR A 3 -22.16 -9.27 6.10
CA TYR A 3 -20.88 -9.55 5.44
C TYR A 3 -20.87 -10.88 4.69
N LEU A 4 -21.20 -11.98 5.37
CA LEU A 4 -21.20 -13.32 4.77
C LEU A 4 -22.20 -13.42 3.62
N GLU A 5 -23.36 -12.76 3.73
CA GLU A 5 -24.32 -12.68 2.63
C GLU A 5 -23.73 -12.03 1.37
N LEU A 6 -22.94 -10.95 1.52
CA LEU A 6 -22.27 -10.29 0.40
C LEU A 6 -21.22 -11.18 -0.26
N ILE A 7 -20.53 -12.01 0.51
CA ILE A 7 -19.58 -12.97 -0.03
C ILE A 7 -20.34 -14.09 -0.76
N ASP A 8 -21.26 -14.75 -0.07
CA ASP A 8 -21.87 -15.99 -0.54
C ASP A 8 -22.85 -15.77 -1.69
N ARG A 9 -23.63 -14.68 -1.64
CA ARG A 9 -24.68 -14.41 -2.63
C ARG A 9 -24.27 -13.41 -3.70
N HIS A 10 -23.35 -12.51 -3.37
CA HIS A 10 -23.00 -11.39 -4.25
C HIS A 10 -21.55 -11.42 -4.73
N GLY A 11 -20.75 -12.41 -4.30
CA GLY A 11 -19.40 -12.63 -4.80
C GLY A 11 -18.42 -11.52 -4.44
N TYR A 12 -18.65 -10.81 -3.33
CA TYR A 12 -17.83 -9.64 -2.96
C TYR A 12 -16.36 -10.01 -2.78
N ALA A 13 -16.04 -11.20 -2.27
CA ALA A 13 -14.67 -11.67 -2.17
C ALA A 13 -14.03 -11.81 -3.55
N GLN A 14 -14.70 -12.50 -4.48
CA GLN A 14 -14.20 -12.75 -5.84
C GLN A 14 -14.09 -11.46 -6.66
N ASN A 15 -14.93 -10.47 -6.40
CA ASN A 15 -14.86 -9.17 -7.07
C ASN A 15 -13.56 -8.42 -6.77
N THR A 16 -12.90 -8.68 -5.62
CA THR A 16 -11.59 -8.08 -5.31
C THR A 16 -10.53 -8.48 -6.34
N LEU A 17 -10.58 -9.69 -6.90
CA LEU A 17 -9.62 -10.14 -7.93
C LEU A 17 -9.68 -9.33 -9.23
N LYS A 18 -10.78 -8.60 -9.44
CA LYS A 18 -10.98 -7.70 -10.58
C LYS A 18 -10.68 -6.24 -10.22
N ALA A 19 -10.27 -5.96 -8.99
CA ALA A 19 -9.89 -4.63 -8.58
C ALA A 19 -8.73 -4.13 -9.44
N LEU A 20 -8.85 -2.90 -9.92
CA LEU A 20 -7.83 -2.16 -10.69
C LEU A 20 -7.52 -2.81 -12.05
N ASP A 21 -7.89 -2.09 -13.12
CA ASP A 21 -7.46 -2.40 -14.48
C ASP A 21 -6.06 -1.81 -14.68
N PRO A 22 -5.02 -2.62 -15.00
CA PRO A 22 -3.68 -2.10 -15.27
C PRO A 22 -3.63 -1.09 -16.44
N ARG A 23 -4.65 -1.07 -17.30
CA ARG A 23 -4.76 -0.14 -18.43
C ARG A 23 -5.38 1.20 -18.04
N ASP A 24 -6.04 1.27 -16.90
CA ASP A 24 -6.74 2.45 -16.39
C ASP A 24 -6.52 2.55 -14.88
N ILE A 25 -5.24 2.73 -14.50
CA ILE A 25 -4.84 2.82 -13.09
C ILE A 25 -5.15 4.22 -12.59
N ASN A 26 -6.14 4.31 -11.72
CA ASN A 26 -6.35 5.46 -10.86
C ASN A 26 -5.64 5.24 -9.52
N HIS A 27 -4.73 6.14 -9.14
CA HIS A 27 -3.96 5.99 -7.90
C HIS A 27 -4.82 6.08 -6.65
N SER A 28 -5.89 6.88 -6.64
CA SER A 28 -6.80 6.91 -5.49
C SER A 28 -7.51 5.56 -5.29
N ASP A 29 -7.77 4.80 -6.36
CA ASP A 29 -8.34 3.47 -6.24
C ASP A 29 -7.33 2.47 -5.68
N VAL A 30 -6.04 2.62 -6.01
CA VAL A 30 -4.96 1.83 -5.40
C VAL A 30 -4.89 2.12 -3.90
N GLU A 31 -4.86 3.39 -3.51
CA GLU A 31 -4.85 3.82 -2.10
C GLU A 31 -6.02 3.23 -1.32
N LEU A 32 -7.23 3.37 -1.86
CA LEU A 32 -8.45 2.81 -1.25
C LEU A 32 -8.39 1.28 -1.18
N ALA A 33 -7.85 0.60 -2.19
CA ALA A 33 -7.69 -0.85 -2.17
C ALA A 33 -6.77 -1.30 -1.02
N PHE A 34 -5.60 -0.68 -0.85
CA PHE A 34 -4.70 -1.03 0.27
C PHE A 34 -5.26 -0.65 1.64
N LEU A 35 -5.95 0.49 1.76
CA LEU A 35 -6.68 0.85 2.97
C LEU A 35 -7.78 -0.17 3.31
N ALA A 36 -8.38 -0.81 2.31
CA ALA A 36 -9.36 -1.87 2.50
C ALA A 36 -8.74 -3.24 2.78
N TYR A 37 -7.62 -3.61 2.13
CA TYR A 37 -6.96 -4.89 2.33
C TYR A 37 -6.51 -5.09 3.78
N TYR A 38 -5.98 -4.05 4.42
CA TYR A 38 -5.46 -4.16 5.78
C TYR A 38 -6.51 -4.64 6.80
N PRO A 39 -7.67 -3.97 6.98
CA PRO A 39 -8.70 -4.46 7.89
C PRO A 39 -9.34 -5.78 7.42
N LEU A 40 -9.51 -6.00 6.11
CA LEU A 40 -10.02 -7.28 5.60
C LEU A 40 -9.14 -8.44 6.04
N LEU A 41 -7.83 -8.37 5.81
CA LEU A 41 -6.91 -9.44 6.16
C LEU A 41 -6.60 -9.52 7.66
N LYS A 42 -6.61 -8.40 8.38
CA LYS A 42 -6.37 -8.37 9.84
C LYS A 42 -7.50 -9.02 10.63
N TYR A 43 -8.74 -8.89 10.17
CA TYR A 43 -9.91 -9.34 10.93
C TYR A 43 -10.64 -10.53 10.30
N GLU A 44 -10.26 -10.97 9.09
CA GLU A 44 -10.79 -12.18 8.50
C GLU A 44 -10.23 -13.42 9.21
N ASN A 45 -11.13 -14.26 9.71
CA ASN A 45 -10.80 -15.50 10.40
C ASN A 45 -11.06 -16.73 9.53
N ASP A 46 -11.91 -16.60 8.50
CA ASP A 46 -12.18 -17.69 7.57
C ASP A 46 -11.04 -17.78 6.53
N PRO A 47 -10.34 -18.92 6.44
CA PRO A 47 -9.24 -19.09 5.50
C PRO A 47 -9.66 -18.98 4.03
N ALA A 48 -10.92 -19.27 3.68
CA ALA A 48 -11.39 -19.24 2.31
C ALA A 48 -11.42 -17.82 1.70
N PRO A 49 -12.13 -16.83 2.27
CA PRO A 49 -12.06 -15.44 1.80
C PRO A 49 -10.67 -14.83 2.02
N ALA A 50 -9.96 -15.17 3.10
CA ALA A 50 -8.60 -14.67 3.34
C ALA A 50 -7.64 -15.03 2.19
N ALA A 51 -7.73 -16.25 1.65
CA ALA A 51 -6.92 -16.65 0.50
C ALA A 51 -7.22 -15.80 -0.76
N VAL A 52 -8.49 -15.47 -0.99
CA VAL A 52 -8.90 -14.61 -2.11
C VAL A 52 -8.35 -13.18 -1.94
N TYR A 53 -8.42 -12.63 -0.72
CA TYR A 53 -7.90 -11.30 -0.43
C TYR A 53 -6.38 -11.22 -0.55
N LYS A 54 -5.65 -12.25 -0.10
CA LYS A 54 -4.19 -12.33 -0.29
C LYS A 54 -3.82 -12.37 -1.76
N GLU A 55 -4.55 -13.13 -2.58
CA GLU A 55 -4.31 -13.18 -4.02
C GLU A 55 -4.59 -11.83 -4.68
N SER A 56 -5.70 -11.18 -4.31
CA SER A 56 -6.04 -9.84 -4.77
C SER A 56 -4.97 -8.80 -4.40
N LEU A 57 -4.47 -8.86 -3.15
CA LEU A 57 -3.40 -8.01 -2.66
C LEU A 57 -2.11 -8.24 -3.46
N ARG A 58 -1.69 -9.51 -3.65
CA ARG A 58 -0.49 -9.85 -4.42
C ARG A 58 -0.57 -9.33 -5.86
N ARG A 59 -1.71 -9.55 -6.52
CA ARG A 59 -1.94 -9.03 -7.88
C ARG A 59 -1.84 -7.51 -7.90
N THR A 60 -2.52 -6.82 -6.98
CA THR A 60 -2.51 -5.36 -6.90
C THR A 60 -1.10 -4.84 -6.66
N TRP A 61 -0.38 -5.42 -5.70
CA TRP A 61 1.00 -5.06 -5.42
C TRP A 61 1.90 -5.28 -6.63
N SER A 62 1.75 -6.37 -7.38
CA SER A 62 2.57 -6.61 -8.58
C SER A 62 2.50 -5.48 -9.62
N ILE A 63 1.37 -4.77 -9.69
CA ILE A 63 1.15 -3.63 -10.58
C ILE A 63 1.91 -2.39 -10.07
N VAL A 64 1.85 -2.13 -8.77
CA VAL A 64 2.39 -0.90 -8.15
C VAL A 64 3.77 -1.09 -7.50
N ARG A 65 4.31 -2.30 -7.53
CA ARG A 65 5.63 -2.65 -6.98
C ARG A 65 6.77 -1.74 -7.49
N PRO A 66 6.79 -1.29 -8.76
CA PRO A 66 7.82 -0.36 -9.23
C PRO A 66 7.85 0.99 -8.49
N GLU A 67 6.77 1.37 -7.81
CA GLU A 67 6.67 2.61 -7.03
C GLU A 67 7.46 2.55 -5.71
N LYS A 68 7.80 1.34 -5.21
CA LYS A 68 8.56 1.13 -3.95
C LYS A 68 8.00 1.95 -2.77
N ASN A 69 6.68 2.06 -2.71
CA ASN A 69 6.01 2.80 -1.65
C ASN A 69 5.98 1.96 -0.36
N PRO A 70 6.45 2.52 0.77
CA PRO A 70 6.45 1.82 2.05
C PRO A 70 5.09 1.31 2.53
N TRP A 71 3.99 2.00 2.20
CA TRP A 71 2.64 1.58 2.57
C TRP A 71 2.21 0.31 1.82
N TRP A 72 2.53 0.21 0.52
CA TRP A 72 2.23 -0.98 -0.27
C TRP A 72 3.00 -2.19 0.26
N ASP A 73 4.31 -2.02 0.39
CA ASP A 73 5.24 -3.10 0.73
C ASP A 73 5.02 -3.62 2.15
N PHE A 74 4.85 -2.75 3.15
CA PHE A 74 4.58 -3.20 4.52
C PHE A 74 3.21 -3.85 4.68
N THR A 75 2.20 -3.43 3.89
CA THR A 75 0.92 -4.14 3.85
C THR A 75 1.08 -5.57 3.34
N VAL A 76 1.88 -5.77 2.28
CA VAL A 76 2.20 -7.12 1.79
C VAL A 76 2.99 -7.90 2.83
N CYS A 77 4.03 -7.31 3.44
CA CYS A 77 4.83 -7.97 4.47
C CYS A 77 4.01 -8.44 5.67
N ALA A 78 2.97 -7.68 6.05
CA ALA A 78 2.12 -8.03 7.18
C ALA A 78 1.29 -9.31 6.95
N PHE A 79 0.95 -9.65 5.71
CA PHE A 79 0.01 -10.75 5.40
C PHE A 79 0.57 -11.85 4.48
N ILE A 80 1.65 -11.54 3.75
CA ILE A 80 2.34 -12.40 2.78
C ILE A 80 3.86 -12.20 2.95
N PRO A 81 4.43 -12.55 4.13
CA PRO A 81 5.82 -12.26 4.46
C PRO A 81 6.83 -12.94 3.53
N GLU A 82 6.44 -14.01 2.85
CA GLU A 82 7.26 -14.71 1.87
C GLU A 82 7.46 -13.96 0.54
N ASP A 83 6.68 -12.91 0.27
CA ASP A 83 6.59 -12.24 -1.03
C ASP A 83 6.66 -10.72 -0.90
N CYS A 84 7.44 -10.18 0.05
CA CYS A 84 7.44 -8.75 0.37
C CYS A 84 8.83 -8.07 0.32
N ASP A 85 8.87 -6.74 0.29
CA ASP A 85 10.12 -5.92 0.29
C ASP A 85 10.20 -4.93 1.47
N ALA A 86 10.35 -5.45 2.68
CA ALA A 86 10.53 -4.61 3.87
C ALA A 86 11.83 -3.78 3.81
N SER A 87 12.92 -4.33 3.27
CA SER A 87 14.22 -3.65 3.23
C SER A 87 14.23 -2.44 2.30
N GLY A 88 13.56 -2.53 1.14
CA GLY A 88 13.35 -1.40 0.25
C GLY A 88 12.61 -0.26 0.95
N SER A 89 11.54 -0.60 1.65
CA SER A 89 10.73 0.35 2.41
C SER A 89 11.48 1.00 3.58
N ILE A 90 12.27 0.22 4.32
CA ILE A 90 13.11 0.77 5.41
C ILE A 90 14.12 1.77 4.85
N ARG A 91 14.77 1.47 3.72
CA ARG A 91 15.67 2.42 3.05
C ARG A 91 14.91 3.66 2.60
N ALA A 92 13.78 3.49 1.90
CA ALA A 92 12.96 4.59 1.42
C ALA A 92 12.52 5.53 2.56
N LEU A 93 12.20 5.00 3.74
CA LEU A 93 11.86 5.78 4.94
C LEU A 93 13.09 6.39 5.65
N SER A 94 14.26 5.75 5.57
CA SER A 94 15.51 6.25 6.18
C SER A 94 16.15 7.37 5.37
N ASP A 95 15.98 7.32 4.05
CA ASP A 95 16.49 8.32 3.11
C ASP A 95 15.69 9.64 3.15
N ILE A 96 14.63 9.70 3.96
CA ILE A 96 13.85 10.91 4.24
C ILE A 96 14.55 11.68 5.37
N PRO A 97 15.31 12.75 5.07
CA PRO A 97 15.83 13.63 6.10
C PRO A 97 14.65 14.21 6.90
N ALA A 98 14.81 14.35 8.22
CA ALA A 98 13.82 15.03 9.07
C ALA A 98 13.47 16.46 8.57
N GLU A 99 14.36 17.07 7.77
CA GLU A 99 14.15 18.36 7.10
C GLU A 99 13.25 18.30 5.84
N GLN A 100 13.05 17.13 5.23
CA GLN A 100 12.20 16.96 4.04
C GLN A 100 10.69 16.97 4.33
N VAL A 101 10.30 16.93 5.61
CA VAL A 101 8.93 17.24 6.05
C VAL A 101 8.52 18.66 5.60
N ASN A 102 9.48 19.51 5.24
CA ASN A 102 9.26 20.91 4.88
C ASN A 102 9.78 21.32 3.50
N ARG A 103 10.29 20.40 2.66
CA ARG A 103 10.92 20.76 1.37
C ARG A 103 10.05 20.36 0.17
N LYS A 104 9.62 21.38 -0.58
CA LYS A 104 8.82 21.26 -1.81
C LYS A 104 9.65 20.66 -2.96
N GLY A 105 9.08 19.67 -3.67
CA GLY A 105 9.54 19.28 -5.02
C GLY A 105 10.41 18.02 -5.16
N THR A 106 10.40 17.07 -4.22
CA THR A 106 11.06 15.76 -4.41
C THR A 106 10.05 14.66 -4.76
N GLY A 107 10.46 13.66 -5.54
CA GLY A 107 9.60 12.55 -6.00
C GLY A 107 8.95 11.74 -4.88
N LEU A 108 9.51 11.84 -3.67
CA LEU A 108 9.00 11.27 -2.45
C LEU A 108 7.65 11.84 -1.99
N GLN A 109 7.28 13.06 -2.42
CA GLN A 109 5.97 13.66 -2.09
C GLN A 109 4.81 13.06 -2.89
N ARG A 110 5.12 12.20 -3.87
CA ARG A 110 4.11 11.54 -4.69
C ARG A 110 3.97 10.10 -4.22
N TRP A 111 2.82 9.77 -3.63
CA TRP A 111 2.45 8.40 -3.22
C TRP A 111 2.62 7.36 -4.35
N ASN A 112 2.65 7.80 -5.60
CA ASN A 112 2.70 6.98 -6.80
C ASN A 112 4.04 7.03 -7.56
N GLY A 113 5.11 7.53 -6.95
CA GLY A 113 6.41 7.69 -7.59
C GLY A 113 7.49 6.83 -6.94
N ASP A 114 8.39 6.26 -7.77
CA ASP A 114 9.62 5.65 -7.26
C ASP A 114 10.44 6.73 -6.51
N PRO A 115 10.69 6.57 -5.20
CA PRO A 115 11.39 7.55 -4.38
C PRO A 115 12.82 7.82 -4.85
N TYR A 116 13.41 6.90 -5.62
CA TYR A 116 14.75 7.01 -6.18
C TYR A 116 14.81 7.69 -7.55
N ARG A 117 13.67 8.14 -8.10
CA ARG A 117 13.60 8.85 -9.38
C ARG A 117 13.35 10.35 -9.14
N PRO A 118 14.10 11.25 -9.80
CA PRO A 118 13.79 12.68 -9.75
C PRO A 118 12.40 12.94 -10.31
N ALA A 119 11.59 13.73 -9.60
CA ALA A 119 10.31 14.21 -10.11
C ALA A 119 10.43 15.65 -10.59
N GLU A 120 9.77 15.97 -11.70
CA GLU A 120 9.59 17.35 -12.16
C GLU A 120 8.52 18.05 -11.31
N GLY A 121 8.81 19.26 -10.84
CA GLY A 121 7.90 20.04 -10.02
C GLY A 121 8.26 21.52 -9.98
N ASN A 122 7.25 22.38 -9.94
CA ASN A 122 7.38 23.84 -9.88
C ASN A 122 7.33 24.40 -8.44
N GLY A 123 7.21 23.54 -7.42
CA GLY A 123 7.22 23.95 -6.01
C GLY A 123 5.91 24.59 -5.51
N GLU A 124 4.80 24.40 -6.21
CA GLU A 124 3.52 25.02 -5.84
C GLU A 124 2.58 24.11 -5.02
N ILE A 125 2.96 22.83 -4.83
CA ILE A 125 2.16 21.85 -4.08
C ILE A 125 2.96 21.36 -2.86
N GLU A 126 2.29 21.27 -1.72
CA GLU A 126 2.80 20.69 -0.46
C GLU A 126 2.15 19.31 -0.26
N GLY A 127 2.97 18.26 -0.16
CA GLY A 127 2.51 16.90 0.13
C GLY A 127 2.07 16.71 1.58
N ASP A 128 1.12 15.82 1.81
CA ASP A 128 0.61 15.46 3.13
C ASP A 128 1.66 14.68 3.95
N GLY A 129 2.01 15.13 5.16
CA GLY A 129 2.95 14.43 6.05
C GLY A 129 2.51 13.01 6.45
N VAL A 130 1.22 12.68 6.28
CA VAL A 130 0.69 11.32 6.51
C VAL A 130 1.34 10.28 5.59
N VAL A 131 1.88 10.67 4.42
CA VAL A 131 2.64 9.80 3.49
C VAL A 131 3.74 9.01 4.19
N PHE A 132 4.35 9.59 5.21
CA PHE A 132 5.48 9.00 5.90
C PHE A 132 5.09 8.40 7.25
N LEU A 133 4.18 9.08 7.97
CA LEU A 133 3.79 8.65 9.31
C LEU A 133 3.04 7.32 9.30
N LEU A 134 2.13 7.12 8.34
CA LEU A 134 1.35 5.88 8.25
C LEU A 134 2.25 4.64 8.05
N PRO A 135 3.10 4.57 7.01
CA PRO A 135 3.97 3.41 6.84
C PRO A 135 5.06 3.31 7.91
N TYR A 136 5.58 4.43 8.44
CA TYR A 136 6.53 4.38 9.55
C TYR A 136 5.93 3.67 10.77
N TRP A 137 4.75 4.09 11.21
CA TRP A 137 4.09 3.47 12.37
C TRP A 137 3.64 2.05 12.08
N MET A 138 3.25 1.73 10.85
CA MET A 138 3.00 0.36 10.43
C MET A 138 4.26 -0.51 10.57
N GLY A 139 5.41 -0.02 10.09
CA GLY A 139 6.70 -0.69 10.23
C GLY A 139 7.12 -0.91 11.68
N ARG A 140 6.88 0.06 12.56
CA ARG A 140 7.09 -0.09 14.02
C ARG A 140 6.12 -1.11 14.63
N TYR A 141 4.84 -1.06 14.27
CA TYR A 141 3.79 -1.94 14.81
C TYR A 141 4.03 -3.42 14.46
N HIS A 142 4.46 -3.71 13.24
CA HIS A 142 4.80 -5.06 12.78
C HIS A 142 6.25 -5.47 13.06
N GLY A 143 7.06 -4.58 13.65
CA GLY A 143 8.44 -4.87 14.03
C GLY A 143 9.43 -4.92 12.87
N PHE A 144 9.11 -4.32 11.72
CA PHE A 144 10.05 -4.14 10.60
C PHE A 144 11.07 -3.03 10.88
N ILE A 145 10.71 -2.06 11.71
CA ILE A 145 11.55 -0.93 12.13
C ILE A 145 11.72 -1.01 13.65
N HIS A 146 12.96 -0.81 14.13
CA HIS A 146 13.31 -0.87 15.55
C HIS A 146 13.66 0.52 16.10
#